data_AF-A0A1Q8JZ34-F1
#
_entry.id   AF-A0A1Q8JZ34-F1
#
_cell.length_a   1.000
_cell.length_b   1.000
_cell.length_c   1.000
_cell.angle_alpha   90.00
_cell.angle_beta   90.00
_cell.angle_gamma   90.00
#
_symmetry.space_group_name_H-M   'P 1'
#
loop_
_entity.id
_entity.type
_entity.pdbx_description
1 polymer ?
#
loop_
_entity_poly.entity_id
_entity_poly.type
_entity_poly.pdbx_seq_one_letter_code
_entity_poly.pdbx_strand_id
1 'polypeptide(L)'
;MTENLWAAPAPGAPFTSRSLAHLQLAETARELSDWARHLVPAGRRPDQAYDGTLVTDAAALVELAGHVLTAAVLVERHDGCGWGAIAEVLDVAEADVRQRWEPITDVWSQEQPGCSPHAAAQEASRAEQLRTLDAWVVRHRDPGDPDHGPAPVSAVLERQHPLLELVHLQGLDRLRSEEFGAASAERRAVLERLIHVHQTLVDRAGTDEEDRQEHRAEVTRLQRLLGDLGAASGDGGTCSGV
;
A
#
# COMPACT_ATOMS: atom_id res chain seq x y z
N MET A 1 31.14 15.41 -0.50
CA MET A 1 29.73 15.81 -0.59
C MET A 1 28.96 14.57 -0.98
N THR A 2 28.39 13.88 0.00
CA THR A 2 27.47 12.75 -0.24
C THR A 2 26.22 13.32 -0.88
N GLU A 3 26.14 13.23 -2.20
CA GLU A 3 24.90 13.47 -2.94
C GLU A 3 23.78 12.67 -2.29
N ASN A 4 22.60 13.29 -2.21
CA ASN A 4 21.39 12.72 -1.67
C ASN A 4 20.98 11.51 -2.52
N LEU A 5 21.63 10.36 -2.32
CA LEU A 5 21.25 9.04 -2.82
C LEU A 5 19.84 8.65 -2.38
N TRP A 6 19.28 9.41 -1.43
CA TRP A 6 17.94 9.32 -0.87
C TRP A 6 17.15 10.61 -1.18
N ALA A 7 16.92 10.88 -2.46
CA ALA A 7 16.01 11.94 -2.88
C ALA A 7 14.61 11.71 -2.28
N ALA A 8 13.87 12.78 -1.99
CA ALA A 8 12.49 12.65 -1.52
C ALA A 8 11.65 11.77 -2.49
N PRO A 9 10.56 11.13 -2.06
CA PRO A 9 9.68 10.42 -2.99
C PRO A 9 9.25 11.31 -4.18
N ALA A 10 9.04 10.71 -5.35
CA ALA A 10 8.46 11.44 -6.47
C ALA A 10 6.99 11.81 -6.12
N PRO A 11 6.45 12.94 -6.61
CA PRO A 11 5.03 13.25 -6.44
C PRO A 11 4.15 12.06 -6.86
N GLY A 12 3.21 11.65 -6.01
CA GLY A 12 2.36 10.48 -6.26
C GLY A 12 3.07 9.12 -6.17
N ALA A 13 4.29 9.04 -5.60
CA ALA A 13 4.94 7.76 -5.34
C ALA A 13 4.08 6.86 -4.45
N PRO A 14 3.97 5.56 -4.75
CA PRO A 14 3.20 4.65 -3.91
C PRO A 14 3.82 4.55 -2.52
N PHE A 15 3.01 4.16 -1.53
CA PHE A 15 3.52 3.84 -0.19
C PHE A 15 4.43 2.60 -0.23
N THR A 16 5.38 2.52 0.69
CA THR A 16 6.20 1.32 0.85
C THR A 16 5.33 0.15 1.34
N SER A 17 5.77 -1.08 1.05
CA SER A 17 5.15 -2.31 1.56
C SER A 17 4.90 -2.27 3.06
N ARG A 18 5.94 -1.82 3.76
CA ARG A 18 5.97 -1.63 5.21
C ARG A 18 4.89 -0.65 5.66
N SER A 19 4.77 0.49 4.99
CA SER A 19 3.78 1.51 5.32
C SER A 19 2.35 1.03 5.05
N LEU A 20 2.15 0.25 3.99
CA LEU A 20 0.84 -0.36 3.72
C LEU A 20 0.46 -1.42 4.76
N ALA A 21 1.44 -2.19 5.26
CA ALA A 21 1.20 -3.15 6.34
C ALA A 21 0.83 -2.43 7.65
N HIS A 22 1.53 -1.33 7.96
CA HIS A 22 1.18 -0.47 9.10
C HIS A 22 -0.20 0.16 8.94
N LEU A 23 -0.56 0.60 7.73
CA LEU A 23 -1.90 1.13 7.44
C LEU A 23 -2.98 0.06 7.65
N GLN A 24 -2.75 -1.17 7.19
CA GLN A 24 -3.66 -2.29 7.42
C GLN A 24 -3.82 -2.57 8.91
N LEU A 25 -2.71 -2.61 9.66
CA LEU A 25 -2.73 -2.79 11.11
C LEU A 25 -3.52 -1.68 11.81
N ALA A 26 -3.28 -0.42 11.44
CA ALA A 26 -3.99 0.73 12.01
C ALA A 26 -5.50 0.66 11.75
N GLU A 27 -5.91 0.31 10.53
CA GLU A 27 -7.32 0.16 10.17
C GLU A 27 -8.00 -0.95 10.99
N THR A 28 -7.40 -2.14 11.02
CA THR A 28 -7.99 -3.27 11.74
C THR A 28 -8.00 -3.03 13.25
N ALA A 29 -6.99 -2.37 13.80
CA ALA A 29 -6.95 -1.98 15.21
C ALA A 29 -8.02 -0.94 15.55
N ARG A 30 -8.25 0.04 14.67
CA ARG A 30 -9.35 1.01 14.78
C ARG A 30 -10.70 0.29 14.84
N GLU A 31 -10.96 -0.61 13.88
CA GLU A 31 -12.20 -1.38 13.81
C GLU A 31 -12.43 -2.23 15.04
N LEU A 32 -11.40 -2.95 15.51
CA LEU A 32 -11.47 -3.73 16.75
C LEU A 32 -11.80 -2.84 17.96
N SER A 33 -11.15 -1.68 18.08
CA SER A 33 -11.39 -0.73 19.17
C SER A 33 -12.81 -0.16 19.13
N ASP A 34 -13.28 0.23 17.94
CA ASP A 34 -14.66 0.69 17.75
C ASP A 34 -15.65 -0.43 18.13
N TRP A 35 -15.44 -1.66 17.65
CA TRP A 35 -16.29 -2.81 18.00
C TRP A 35 -16.31 -3.11 19.50
N ALA A 36 -15.14 -3.15 20.13
CA ALA A 36 -15.01 -3.38 21.57
C ALA A 36 -15.75 -2.32 22.40
N ARG A 37 -15.74 -1.05 21.96
CA ARG A 37 -16.49 0.02 22.61
C ARG A 37 -18.01 -0.17 22.52
N HIS A 38 -18.52 -0.67 21.39
CA HIS A 38 -19.95 -0.95 21.22
C HIS A 38 -20.45 -2.08 22.12
N LEU A 39 -19.57 -3.00 22.51
CA LEU A 39 -19.90 -4.09 23.44
C LEU A 39 -20.02 -3.63 24.90
N VAL A 40 -19.46 -2.47 25.26
CA VAL A 40 -19.56 -1.93 26.62
C VAL A 40 -20.97 -1.40 26.84
N PRO A 41 -21.73 -1.93 27.82
CA PRO A 41 -23.07 -1.42 28.09
C PRO A 41 -23.02 0.03 28.56
N ALA A 42 -23.48 0.95 27.73
CA ALA A 42 -23.58 2.37 28.05
C ALA A 42 -25.07 2.79 28.10
N GLY A 43 -25.48 3.45 29.18
CA GLY A 43 -26.87 3.91 29.36
C GLY A 43 -27.80 2.89 30.00
N ARG A 44 -29.09 2.94 29.66
CA ARG A 44 -30.11 2.04 30.23
C ARG A 44 -30.04 0.70 29.51
N ARG A 45 -29.83 -0.38 30.27
CA ARG A 45 -29.85 -1.74 29.73
C ARG A 45 -31.20 -1.97 29.01
N PRO A 46 -31.22 -2.49 27.78
CA PRO A 46 -32.47 -2.87 27.14
C PRO A 46 -33.24 -3.84 28.06
N ASP A 47 -34.54 -3.62 28.21
CA ASP A 47 -35.44 -4.48 29.01
C ASP A 47 -35.61 -5.88 28.37
N GLN A 48 -35.09 -6.08 27.15
CA GLN A 48 -35.13 -7.31 26.38
C GLN A 48 -33.91 -8.20 26.67
N ALA A 49 -34.14 -9.50 26.81
CA ALA A 49 -33.08 -10.49 26.91
C ALA A 49 -32.25 -10.50 25.62
N TYR A 50 -30.93 -10.61 25.77
CA TYR A 50 -30.02 -10.80 24.64
C TYR A 50 -30.17 -12.25 24.16
N ASP A 51 -31.03 -12.49 23.18
CA ASP A 51 -31.36 -13.80 22.61
C ASP A 51 -30.16 -14.39 21.82
N GLY A 52 -29.00 -14.54 22.45
CA GLY A 52 -27.75 -15.02 21.84
C GLY A 52 -26.93 -13.96 21.11
N THR A 53 -27.45 -12.75 20.90
CA THR A 53 -26.77 -11.66 20.17
C THR A 53 -25.40 -11.30 20.74
N LEU A 54 -25.26 -11.26 22.07
CA LEU A 54 -23.98 -10.99 22.72
C LEU A 54 -22.91 -12.05 22.40
N VAL A 55 -23.31 -13.31 22.20
CA VAL A 55 -22.36 -14.37 21.82
C VAL A 55 -21.91 -14.17 20.38
N THR A 56 -22.82 -13.77 19.49
CA THR A 56 -22.47 -13.40 18.11
C THR A 56 -21.53 -12.20 18.07
N ASP A 57 -21.81 -11.15 18.84
CA ASP A 57 -20.97 -9.94 18.88
C ASP A 57 -19.58 -10.23 19.47
N ALA A 58 -19.51 -11.11 20.48
CA ALA A 58 -18.24 -11.57 21.05
C ALA A 58 -17.44 -12.44 20.07
N ALA A 59 -18.10 -13.31 19.29
CA ALA A 59 -17.44 -14.09 18.26
C ALA A 59 -16.85 -13.19 17.17
N ALA A 60 -17.58 -12.16 16.73
CA ALA A 60 -17.09 -11.16 15.78
C ALA A 60 -15.88 -10.39 16.35
N LEU A 61 -15.86 -10.08 17.65
CA LEU A 61 -14.70 -9.45 18.29
C LEU A 61 -13.45 -10.35 18.22
N VAL A 62 -13.61 -11.66 18.45
CA VAL A 62 -12.49 -12.63 18.34
C VAL A 62 -11.96 -12.71 16.90
N GLU A 63 -12.86 -12.67 15.91
CA GLU A 63 -12.47 -12.65 14.50
C GLU A 63 -11.66 -11.38 14.15
N LEU A 64 -12.15 -10.21 14.55
CA LEU A 64 -11.43 -8.94 14.37
C LEU A 64 -10.06 -8.94 15.07
N ALA A 65 -9.96 -9.50 16.27
CA ALA A 65 -8.69 -9.66 16.96
C ALA A 65 -7.72 -10.57 16.18
N GLY A 66 -8.25 -11.63 15.53
CA GLY A 66 -7.49 -12.47 14.61
C GLY A 66 -6.96 -11.72 13.39
N HIS A 67 -7.74 -10.78 12.85
CA HIS A 67 -7.28 -9.89 11.77
C HIS A 67 -6.19 -8.94 12.25
N VAL A 68 -6.30 -8.36 13.45
CA VAL A 68 -5.24 -7.51 14.02
C VAL A 68 -3.94 -8.31 14.18
N LEU A 69 -4.01 -9.54 14.71
CA LEU A 69 -2.84 -10.41 14.83
C LEU A 69 -2.20 -10.69 13.47
N THR A 70 -3.01 -10.95 12.44
CA THR A 70 -2.52 -11.18 11.08
C THR A 70 -1.82 -9.94 10.52
N ALA A 71 -2.40 -8.75 10.70
CA ALA A 71 -1.79 -7.50 10.27
C ALA A 71 -0.48 -7.19 11.04
N ALA A 72 -0.42 -7.51 12.33
CA ALA A 72 0.80 -7.36 13.13
C ALA A 72 1.92 -8.30 12.63
N VAL A 73 1.60 -9.56 12.31
CA VAL A 73 2.55 -10.49 11.68
C VAL A 73 3.06 -9.94 10.34
N LEU A 74 2.20 -9.37 9.50
CA LEU A 74 2.62 -8.73 8.24
C LEU A 74 3.63 -7.61 8.47
N VAL A 75 3.37 -6.74 9.46
CA VAL A 75 4.29 -5.64 9.83
C VAL A 75 5.64 -6.20 10.28
N GLU A 76 5.67 -7.12 11.23
CA GLU A 76 6.89 -7.75 11.74
C GLU A 76 7.71 -8.40 10.61
N ARG A 77 7.02 -9.08 9.68
CA ARG A 77 7.67 -9.71 8.52
C ARG A 77 8.29 -8.69 7.57
N HIS A 78 7.66 -7.54 7.36
CA HIS A 78 8.23 -6.44 6.58
C HIS A 78 9.36 -5.70 7.30
N ASP A 79 9.40 -5.77 8.63
CA ASP A 79 10.48 -5.22 9.45
C ASP A 79 11.68 -6.20 9.56
N GLY A 80 11.57 -7.38 8.93
CA GLY A 80 12.65 -8.37 8.85
C GLY A 80 12.63 -9.41 9.98
N CYS A 81 11.58 -9.43 10.81
CA CYS A 81 11.44 -10.40 11.89
C CYS A 81 11.30 -11.82 11.33
N GLY A 82 12.10 -12.76 11.83
CA GLY A 82 12.07 -14.17 11.39
C GLY A 82 10.87 -14.94 11.98
N TRP A 83 10.45 -16.01 11.30
CA TRP A 83 9.33 -16.85 11.77
C TRP A 83 9.54 -17.44 13.16
N GLY A 84 10.77 -17.84 13.51
CA GLY A 84 11.12 -18.36 14.83
C GLY A 84 10.89 -17.34 15.96
N ALA A 85 11.18 -16.06 15.73
CA ALA A 85 10.95 -15.01 16.72
C ALA A 85 9.45 -14.76 16.94
N ILE A 86 8.65 -14.80 15.87
CA ILE A 86 7.19 -14.71 15.95
C ILE A 86 6.63 -15.92 16.71
N ALA A 87 7.15 -17.12 16.44
CA ALA A 87 6.74 -18.35 17.13
C ALA A 87 7.06 -18.32 18.63
N GLU A 88 8.23 -17.79 19.00
CA GLU A 88 8.63 -17.60 20.39
C GLU A 88 7.68 -16.64 21.13
N VAL A 89 7.34 -15.50 20.53
CA VAL A 89 6.40 -14.54 21.13
C VAL A 89 5.00 -15.13 21.31
N LEU A 90 4.56 -15.99 20.39
CA LEU A 90 3.24 -16.61 20.40
C LEU A 90 3.17 -17.93 21.20
N ASP A 91 4.31 -18.44 21.69
CA ASP A 91 4.45 -19.74 22.37
C ASP A 91 3.85 -20.91 21.56
N VAL A 92 4.19 -20.96 20.27
CA VAL A 92 3.75 -22.01 19.34
C VAL A 92 4.93 -22.54 18.52
N ALA A 93 4.75 -23.68 17.83
CA ALA A 93 5.79 -24.20 16.95
C ALA A 93 5.95 -23.30 15.71
N GLU A 94 7.20 -23.09 15.25
CA GLU A 94 7.47 -22.30 14.03
C GLU A 94 6.73 -22.85 12.81
N ALA A 95 6.60 -24.18 12.71
CA ALA A 95 5.86 -24.82 11.62
C ALA A 95 4.40 -24.36 11.56
N ASP A 96 3.74 -24.18 12.71
CA ASP A 96 2.34 -23.75 12.78
C ASP A 96 2.19 -22.28 12.38
N VAL A 97 3.14 -21.43 12.79
CA VAL A 97 3.20 -20.01 12.38
C VAL A 97 3.33 -19.91 10.86
N ARG A 98 4.29 -20.65 10.29
CA ARG A 98 4.53 -20.65 8.85
C ARG A 98 3.32 -21.14 8.08
N GLN A 99 2.76 -22.28 8.48
CA GLN A 99 1.58 -22.83 7.83
C GLN A 99 0.42 -21.83 7.81
N ARG A 100 0.27 -21.04 8.88
CA ARG A 100 -0.82 -20.07 9.01
C ARG A 100 -0.59 -18.78 8.24
N TRP A 101 0.61 -18.20 8.29
CA TRP A 101 0.85 -16.83 7.83
C TRP A 101 1.76 -16.69 6.62
N GLU A 102 2.56 -17.70 6.26
CA GLU A 102 3.42 -17.66 5.07
C GLU A 102 2.60 -17.43 3.78
N PRO A 103 1.47 -18.13 3.54
CA PRO A 103 0.67 -17.87 2.34
C PRO A 103 0.13 -16.44 2.28
N ILE A 104 -0.20 -15.85 3.44
CA ILE A 104 -0.73 -14.49 3.53
C ILE A 104 0.37 -13.47 3.21
N THR A 105 1.59 -13.66 3.74
CA THR A 105 2.73 -12.79 3.43
C THR A 105 3.16 -12.87 1.96
N ASP A 106 3.05 -14.05 1.35
CA ASP A 106 3.42 -14.27 -0.04
C ASP A 106 2.45 -13.54 -0.99
N VAL A 107 1.14 -13.67 -0.74
CA VAL A 107 0.11 -12.94 -1.50
C VAL A 107 0.26 -11.44 -1.32
N TRP A 108 0.43 -10.97 -0.08
CA TRP A 108 0.63 -9.54 0.21
C TRP A 108 1.82 -8.93 -0.52
N SER A 109 2.91 -9.69 -0.65
CA SER A 109 4.10 -9.25 -1.38
C SER A 109 3.84 -9.10 -2.89
N GLN A 110 2.89 -9.85 -3.44
CA GLN A 110 2.49 -9.81 -4.86
C GLN A 110 1.42 -8.75 -5.15
N GLU A 111 0.54 -8.46 -4.19
CA GLU A 111 -0.59 -7.53 -4.34
C GLU A 111 -0.22 -6.05 -4.13
N GLN A 112 1.06 -5.75 -3.91
CA GLN A 112 1.48 -4.38 -3.65
C GLN A 112 1.07 -3.44 -4.78
N PRO A 113 0.56 -2.23 -4.44
CA PRO A 113 -0.04 -1.33 -5.41
C PRO A 113 0.96 -1.00 -6.51
N GLY A 114 0.68 -1.56 -7.67
CA GLY A 114 1.33 -1.19 -8.93
C GLY A 114 0.59 -0.06 -9.62
N CYS A 115 1.22 0.49 -10.66
CA CYS A 115 0.55 1.44 -11.53
C CYS A 115 -0.64 0.77 -12.22
N SER A 116 -1.83 1.25 -11.88
CA SER A 116 -3.10 0.84 -12.44
C SER A 116 -3.72 2.05 -13.15
N PRO A 117 -4.55 1.85 -14.18
CA PRO A 117 -5.41 2.91 -14.71
C PRO A 117 -6.27 3.60 -13.62
N HIS A 118 -6.52 2.91 -12.51
CA HIS A 118 -7.29 3.41 -11.37
C HIS A 118 -6.42 3.98 -10.23
N ALA A 119 -5.11 4.17 -10.44
CA ALA A 119 -4.18 4.63 -9.40
C ALA A 119 -4.63 5.95 -8.74
N ALA A 120 -5.16 6.90 -9.51
CA ALA A 120 -5.66 8.17 -8.96
C ALA A 120 -6.85 7.96 -8.00
N ALA A 121 -7.77 7.05 -8.34
CA ALA A 121 -8.91 6.73 -7.48
C ALA A 121 -8.46 5.98 -6.21
N GLN A 122 -7.49 5.06 -6.34
CA GLN A 122 -6.91 4.35 -5.21
C GLN A 122 -6.16 5.29 -4.27
N GLU A 123 -5.40 6.25 -4.81
CA GLU A 123 -4.71 7.28 -4.03
C GLU A 123 -5.70 8.18 -3.28
N ALA A 124 -6.79 8.61 -3.95
CA ALA A 124 -7.83 9.40 -3.30
C ALA A 124 -8.53 8.63 -2.16
N SER A 125 -8.85 7.36 -2.39
CA SER A 125 -9.41 6.46 -1.38
C SER A 125 -8.47 6.31 -0.18
N ARG A 126 -7.18 6.06 -0.43
CA ARG A 126 -6.16 5.93 0.62
C ARG A 126 -5.95 7.23 1.38
N ALA A 127 -5.97 8.37 0.71
CA ALA A 127 -5.87 9.67 1.37
C ALA A 127 -7.07 9.93 2.31
N GLU A 128 -8.27 9.48 1.95
CA GLU A 128 -9.45 9.56 2.82
C GLU A 128 -9.35 8.61 4.01
N GLN A 129 -8.87 7.37 3.78
CA GLN A 129 -8.60 6.42 4.84
C GLN A 129 -7.63 6.99 5.89
N LEU A 130 -6.52 7.58 5.44
CA LEU A 130 -5.52 8.20 6.31
C LEU A 130 -6.11 9.37 7.11
N ARG A 131 -6.87 10.27 6.48
CA ARG A 131 -7.57 11.35 7.19
C ARG A 131 -8.51 10.82 8.26
N THR A 132 -9.24 9.74 7.95
CA THR A 132 -10.16 9.10 8.90
C THR A 132 -9.41 8.55 10.11
N LEU A 133 -8.29 7.86 9.88
CA LEU A 133 -7.45 7.32 10.94
C LEU A 133 -6.80 8.42 11.78
N ASP A 134 -6.25 9.47 11.15
CA ASP A 134 -5.68 10.62 11.85
C ASP A 134 -6.71 11.28 12.76
N ALA A 135 -7.90 11.55 12.23
CA ALA A 135 -9.00 12.14 13.00
C ALA A 135 -9.49 11.21 14.12
N TRP A 136 -9.48 9.89 13.90
CA TRP A 136 -9.85 8.90 14.91
C TRP A 136 -8.85 8.91 16.07
N VAL A 137 -7.55 8.89 15.80
CA VAL A 137 -6.51 8.91 16.85
C VAL A 137 -6.60 10.19 17.66
N VAL A 138 -6.69 11.36 17.00
CA VAL A 138 -6.81 12.66 17.69
C VAL A 138 -8.06 12.73 18.57
N ARG A 139 -9.20 12.18 18.11
CA ARG A 139 -10.46 12.18 18.86
C ARG A 139 -10.41 11.31 20.12
N HIS A 140 -9.67 10.21 20.07
CA HIS A 140 -9.61 9.22 21.15
C HIS A 140 -8.36 9.36 22.04
N ARG A 141 -7.66 10.49 21.94
CA ARG A 141 -6.49 10.78 22.77
C ARG A 141 -6.89 11.10 24.21
N ASP A 142 -6.28 10.43 25.18
CA ASP A 142 -6.44 10.72 26.59
C ASP A 142 -5.52 11.87 27.04
N PRO A 143 -5.82 12.59 28.15
CA PRO A 143 -5.00 13.72 28.60
C PRO A 143 -3.54 13.41 28.93
N GLY A 144 -3.19 12.13 29.12
CA GLY A 144 -1.82 11.67 29.38
C GLY A 144 -1.06 11.21 28.13
N ASP A 145 -1.72 11.11 26.98
CA ASP A 145 -1.09 10.59 25.77
C ASP A 145 -0.15 11.62 25.13
N PRO A 146 0.95 11.18 24.50
CA PRO A 146 1.85 12.07 23.79
C PRO A 146 1.14 12.81 22.66
N ASP A 147 1.54 14.07 22.44
CA ASP A 147 1.04 14.85 21.30
C ASP A 147 1.83 14.51 20.04
N HIS A 148 1.18 13.82 19.10
CA HIS A 148 1.72 13.45 17.79
C HIS A 148 1.29 14.41 16.67
N GLY A 149 0.68 15.55 17.01
CA GLY A 149 0.18 16.53 16.05
C GLY A 149 -1.15 16.12 15.39
N PRO A 150 -1.56 16.84 14.32
CA PRO A 150 -2.88 16.65 13.70
C PRO A 150 -2.98 15.45 12.75
N ALA A 151 -1.85 14.82 12.42
CA ALA A 151 -1.74 13.77 11.41
C ALA A 151 -0.91 12.57 11.90
N PRO A 152 -1.26 11.97 13.05
CA PRO A 152 -0.39 11.02 13.76
C PRO A 152 -0.11 9.73 12.99
N VAL A 153 -1.03 9.26 12.16
CA VAL A 153 -0.88 8.04 11.35
C VAL A 153 -0.21 8.37 10.03
N SER A 154 -0.71 9.38 9.30
CA SER A 154 -0.18 9.68 7.97
C SER A 154 1.24 10.24 7.98
N ALA A 155 1.67 10.91 9.06
CA ALA A 155 3.02 11.47 9.18
C ALA A 155 4.14 10.43 9.31
N VAL A 156 3.82 9.20 9.73
CA VAL A 156 4.81 8.12 9.90
C VAL A 156 4.87 7.16 8.72
N LEU A 157 4.00 7.31 7.72
CA LEU A 157 4.00 6.46 6.54
C LEU A 157 4.98 6.98 5.47
N GLU A 158 5.73 6.04 4.91
CA GLU A 158 6.77 6.29 3.92
C GLU A 158 6.29 5.95 2.52
N ARG A 159 6.69 6.79 1.55
CA ARG A 159 6.54 6.51 0.12
C ARG A 159 7.83 5.98 -0.47
N GLN A 160 7.70 5.23 -1.56
CA GLN A 160 8.84 4.64 -2.24
C GLN A 160 9.83 5.72 -2.73
N HIS A 161 11.11 5.44 -2.54
CA HIS A 161 12.19 6.23 -3.10
C HIS A 161 12.20 6.07 -4.63
N PRO A 162 12.49 7.12 -5.42
CA PRO A 162 12.46 7.05 -6.89
C PRO A 162 13.26 5.89 -7.49
N LEU A 163 14.46 5.59 -6.97
CA LEU A 163 15.26 4.46 -7.48
C LEU A 163 14.64 3.09 -7.19
N LEU A 164 14.06 2.89 -6.00
CA LEU A 164 13.36 1.65 -5.67
C LEU A 164 12.08 1.51 -6.48
N GLU A 165 11.39 2.64 -6.68
CA GLU A 165 10.21 2.71 -7.53
C GLU A 165 10.54 2.33 -8.98
N LEU A 166 11.66 2.80 -9.55
CA LEU A 166 12.08 2.38 -10.90
C LEU A 166 12.27 0.86 -11.02
N VAL A 167 12.96 0.24 -10.05
CA VAL A 167 13.16 -1.22 -10.05
C VAL A 167 11.82 -1.96 -10.01
N HIS A 168 10.90 -1.49 -9.16
CA HIS A 168 9.57 -2.06 -9.06
C HIS A 168 8.77 -1.90 -10.38
N LEU A 169 8.78 -0.71 -10.97
CA LEU A 169 8.06 -0.40 -12.21
C LEU A 169 8.59 -1.17 -13.42
N GLN A 170 9.91 -1.42 -13.50
CA GLN A 170 10.49 -2.27 -14.54
C GLN A 170 10.01 -3.72 -14.43
N GLY A 171 9.88 -4.24 -13.20
CA GLY A 171 9.26 -5.54 -12.95
C GLY A 171 7.79 -5.58 -13.37
N LEU A 172 7.05 -4.52 -13.03
CA LEU A 172 5.63 -4.40 -13.40
C LEU A 172 5.42 -4.26 -14.92
N ASP A 173 6.24 -3.51 -15.64
CA ASP A 173 6.09 -3.39 -17.11
C ASP A 173 6.18 -4.76 -17.78
N ARG A 174 7.14 -5.59 -17.36
CA ARG A 174 7.28 -6.96 -17.83
C ARG A 174 6.02 -7.78 -17.53
N LEU A 175 5.61 -7.82 -16.27
CA LEU A 175 4.44 -8.59 -15.83
C LEU A 175 3.16 -8.15 -16.55
N ARG A 176 2.90 -6.84 -16.66
CA ARG A 176 1.69 -6.32 -17.32
C ARG A 176 1.70 -6.54 -18.82
N SER A 177 2.88 -6.47 -19.46
CA SER A 177 3.01 -6.81 -20.87
C SER A 177 2.70 -8.29 -21.13
N GLU A 178 3.09 -9.19 -20.21
CA GLU A 178 2.82 -10.63 -20.31
C GLU A 178 1.35 -10.96 -20.01
N GLU A 179 0.76 -10.32 -18.99
CA GLU A 179 -0.58 -10.61 -18.49
C GLU A 179 -1.70 -9.98 -19.33
N PHE A 180 -1.58 -8.70 -19.68
CA PHE A 180 -2.64 -7.94 -20.38
C PHE A 180 -2.29 -7.61 -21.84
N GLY A 181 -1.06 -7.92 -22.25
CA GLY A 181 -0.55 -7.61 -23.57
C GLY A 181 0.06 -6.21 -23.69
N ALA A 182 0.79 -6.03 -24.80
CA ALA A 182 1.67 -4.89 -25.00
C ALA A 182 0.94 -3.53 -25.08
N ALA A 183 -0.31 -3.49 -25.57
CA ALA A 183 -1.09 -2.27 -25.77
C ALA A 183 -2.14 -2.02 -24.66
N SER A 184 -2.05 -2.75 -23.54
CA SER A 184 -2.99 -2.65 -22.44
C SER A 184 -2.95 -1.30 -21.72
N ALA A 185 -4.08 -0.91 -21.12
CA ALA A 185 -4.15 0.30 -20.29
C ALA A 185 -3.29 0.16 -19.02
N GLU A 186 -3.17 -1.07 -18.52
CA GLU A 186 -2.35 -1.46 -17.37
C GLU A 186 -0.88 -1.18 -17.63
N ARG A 187 -0.35 -1.66 -18.77
CA ARG A 187 1.02 -1.38 -19.15
C ARG A 187 1.24 0.11 -19.44
N ARG A 188 0.28 0.77 -20.10
CA ARG A 188 0.32 2.22 -20.35
C ARG A 188 0.52 3.01 -19.05
N ALA A 189 -0.26 2.71 -18.01
CA ALA A 189 -0.15 3.37 -16.71
C ALA A 189 1.25 3.19 -16.08
N VAL A 190 1.86 2.00 -16.24
CA VAL A 190 3.24 1.75 -15.79
C VAL A 190 4.26 2.62 -16.55
N LEU A 191 4.14 2.70 -17.88
CA LEU A 191 5.05 3.50 -18.71
C LEU A 191 4.95 5.00 -18.41
N GLU A 192 3.73 5.52 -18.23
CA GLU A 192 3.50 6.91 -17.83
C GLU A 192 4.16 7.21 -16.48
N ARG A 193 4.07 6.28 -15.52
CA ARG A 193 4.76 6.44 -14.24
C ARG A 193 6.27 6.37 -14.38
N LEU A 194 6.82 5.44 -15.16
CA LEU A 194 8.27 5.36 -15.43
C LEU A 194 8.81 6.67 -15.99
N ILE A 195 8.10 7.27 -16.95
CA ILE A 195 8.46 8.59 -17.51
C ILE A 195 8.51 9.64 -16.41
N HIS A 196 7.48 9.71 -15.56
CA HIS A 196 7.40 10.70 -14.48
C HIS A 196 8.53 10.55 -13.45
N VAL A 197 8.87 9.31 -13.07
CA VAL A 197 9.94 9.04 -12.10
C VAL A 197 11.30 9.41 -12.70
N HIS A 198 11.58 9.05 -13.95
CA HIS A 198 12.82 9.47 -14.62
C HIS A 198 12.91 11.00 -14.79
N GLN A 199 11.81 11.69 -15.13
CA GLN A 199 11.78 13.16 -15.17
C GLN A 199 12.11 13.77 -13.80
N THR A 200 11.53 13.21 -12.73
CA THR A 200 11.82 13.64 -11.36
C THR A 200 13.30 13.47 -11.01
N LEU A 201 13.94 12.39 -11.47
CA LEU A 201 15.37 12.17 -11.29
C LEU A 201 16.22 13.13 -12.12
N VAL A 202 15.83 13.44 -13.36
CA VAL A 202 16.50 14.48 -14.21
C VAL A 202 16.50 15.84 -13.50
N ASP A 203 15.36 16.23 -12.93
CA ASP A 203 15.19 17.52 -12.25
C ASP A 203 16.00 17.60 -10.95
N ARG A 204 16.34 16.46 -10.36
CA ARG A 204 17.04 16.36 -9.07
C ARG A 204 18.51 15.96 -9.18
N ALA A 205 18.93 15.37 -10.30
CA ALA A 205 20.33 15.07 -10.59
C ALA A 205 21.11 16.39 -10.47
N GLY A 206 21.97 16.50 -9.46
CA GLY A 206 22.56 17.75 -9.01
C GLY A 206 23.49 18.37 -10.05
N THR A 207 24.78 18.07 -9.98
CA THR A 207 25.77 18.48 -11.01
C THR A 207 26.20 17.35 -11.93
N ASP A 208 25.77 16.11 -11.64
CA ASP A 208 26.06 14.97 -12.49
C ASP A 208 25.25 15.04 -13.80
N GLU A 209 25.96 15.41 -14.88
CA GLU A 209 25.38 15.52 -16.21
C GLU A 209 25.29 14.15 -16.91
N GLU A 210 26.09 13.17 -16.50
CA GLU A 210 26.06 11.82 -17.07
C GLU A 210 24.77 11.11 -16.64
N ASP A 211 24.49 11.09 -15.33
CA ASP A 211 23.24 10.55 -14.76
C ASP A 211 22.00 11.24 -15.36
N ARG A 212 22.08 12.57 -15.56
CA ARG A 212 21.00 13.35 -16.14
C ARG A 212 20.76 12.98 -17.61
N GLN A 213 21.83 12.73 -18.38
CA GLN A 213 21.72 12.31 -19.77
C GLN A 213 21.12 10.92 -19.90
N GLU A 214 21.52 9.98 -19.03
CA GLU A 214 20.96 8.64 -19.00
C GLU A 214 19.45 8.67 -18.76
N HIS A 215 18.98 9.39 -17.73
CA HIS A 215 17.55 9.49 -17.45
C HIS A 215 16.77 10.22 -18.56
N ARG A 216 17.35 11.23 -19.23
CA ARG A 216 16.72 11.89 -20.40
C ARG A 216 16.60 10.94 -21.60
N ALA A 217 17.59 10.10 -21.82
CA ALA A 217 17.56 9.10 -22.88
C ALA A 217 16.44 8.08 -22.63
N GLU A 218 16.28 7.62 -21.38
CA GLU A 218 15.18 6.73 -21.00
C GLU A 218 13.81 7.39 -21.14
N VAL A 219 13.63 8.64 -20.71
CA VAL A 219 12.37 9.38 -20.94
C VAL A 219 12.02 9.41 -22.43
N THR A 220 12.98 9.73 -23.29
CA THR A 220 12.78 9.80 -24.75
C THR A 220 12.45 8.43 -25.35
N ARG A 221 13.03 7.36 -24.82
CA ARG A 221 12.74 5.97 -25.24
C ARG A 221 11.33 5.56 -24.82
N LEU A 222 10.96 5.81 -23.57
CA LEU A 222 9.65 5.44 -23.02
C LEU A 222 8.51 6.23 -23.69
N GLN A 223 8.72 7.51 -23.99
CA GLN A 223 7.72 8.33 -24.73
C GLN A 223 7.46 7.80 -26.14
N ARG A 224 8.50 7.34 -26.84
CA ARG A 224 8.35 6.68 -28.15
C ARG A 224 7.54 5.40 -28.03
N LEU A 225 7.90 4.54 -27.07
CA LEU A 225 7.17 3.30 -26.80
C LEU A 225 5.69 3.57 -26.51
N LEU A 226 5.40 4.56 -25.67
CA LEU A 226 4.02 4.97 -25.34
C LEU A 226 3.25 5.46 -26.59
N GLY A 227 3.91 6.23 -27.46
CA GLY A 227 3.34 6.68 -28.74
C GLY A 227 2.99 5.53 -29.69
N ASP A 228 3.88 4.55 -29.82
CA ASP A 228 3.67 3.36 -30.66
C ASP A 228 2.48 2.52 -30.18
N LEU A 229 2.28 2.42 -28.86
CA LEU A 229 1.11 1.75 -28.27
C LEU A 229 -0.21 2.49 -28.55
N GLY A 230 -0.16 3.82 -28.62
CA GLY A 230 -1.31 4.65 -28.99
C GLY A 230 -1.73 4.45 -30.45
N ALA A 231 -0.76 4.35 -31.37
CA ALA A 231 -1.01 4.10 -32.79
C ALA A 231 -1.60 2.70 -33.04
N ALA A 232 -1.08 1.67 -32.38
CA ALA A 232 -1.55 0.28 -32.54
C ALA A 232 -2.99 0.05 -32.05
N SER A 233 -3.47 0.86 -31.09
CA SER A 233 -4.87 0.79 -30.62
C SER A 233 -5.88 1.45 -31.58
N GLY A 234 -5.42 2.30 -32.50
CA GLY A 234 -6.26 3.04 -33.44
C GLY A 234 -6.70 2.27 -34.70
N ASP A 235 -5.97 1.21 -35.07
CA ASP A 235 -6.19 0.49 -36.34
C ASP A 235 -7.26 -0.63 -36.27
N GLY A 236 -7.89 -0.85 -35.10
CA GLY A 236 -8.94 -1.87 -34.93
C GLY A 236 -10.36 -1.42 -35.32
N GLY A 237 -10.52 -0.19 -35.82
CA GLY A 237 -11.80 0.52 -35.88
C GLY A 237 -12.44 0.72 -37.25
N THR A 238 -12.14 -0.06 -38.28
CA THR A 238 -12.91 0.00 -39.55
C THR A 238 -12.90 -1.33 -40.31
N CYS A 239 -13.88 -2.20 -40.01
CA CYS A 239 -14.35 -3.21 -40.96
C CYS A 239 -15.74 -3.74 -40.56
N SER A 240 -16.77 -2.99 -40.90
CA SER A 240 -18.10 -3.53 -41.22
C SER A 240 -18.72 -2.63 -42.26
N GLY A 241 -18.48 -3.00 -43.51
CA GLY A 241 -19.15 -2.46 -44.67
C GLY A 241 -19.68 -3.62 -45.51
N VAL A 242 -20.94 -3.45 -45.93
CA VAL A 242 -21.78 -4.23 -46.86
C VAL A 242 -22.59 -5.36 -46.24
#